data_AF-A0A6N7WI77-F1
#
_entry.id   AF-A0A6N7WI77-F1
#
_cell.length_a   1.000
_cell.length_b   1.000
_cell.length_c   1.000
_cell.angle_alpha   90.00
_cell.angle_beta   90.00
_cell.angle_gamma   90.00
#
_symmetry.space_group_name_H-M   'P 1'
#
loop_
_entity.id
_entity.type
_entity.pdbx_description
1 polymer ?
#
loop_
_entity_poly.entity_id
_entity_poly.type
_entity_poly.pdbx_seq_one_letter_code
_entity_poly.pdbx_strand_id
1 'polypeptide(L)'
;MLSLVPVSLREANEFARRHHRHHKPTVGHKFSIGVQEDGRLAGVAICGRPVSRFLDDGYTLEVNRLCTDGARNACSMLYGAAVRAARAMGYKRIITYILDSECGASLKASGFVCEGPAGGLEWTGRRRPRDSGQYPRQMKTRWVKILRQED
;
A
#
# COMPACT_ATOMS: atom_id res chain seq x y z
N MET A 1 2.95 21.55 -8.29
CA MET A 1 2.63 21.42 -6.84
C MET A 1 1.89 20.12 -6.60
N LEU A 2 2.21 19.40 -5.52
CA LEU A 2 1.49 18.17 -5.16
C LEU A 2 0.26 18.44 -4.29
N SER A 3 -0.85 17.78 -4.61
CA SER A 3 -2.09 17.81 -3.81
C SER A 3 -2.71 16.43 -3.68
N LEU A 4 -3.36 16.17 -2.54
CA LEU A 4 -4.14 14.95 -2.35
C LEU A 4 -5.52 15.11 -2.97
N VAL A 5 -6.02 14.04 -3.59
CA VAL A 5 -7.37 13.99 -4.18
C VAL A 5 -8.07 12.68 -3.83
N PRO A 6 -9.40 12.69 -3.67
CA PRO A 6 -10.15 11.45 -3.60
C PRO A 6 -10.09 10.73 -4.94
N VAL A 7 -10.02 9.39 -4.91
CA VAL A 7 -10.14 8.55 -6.11
C VAL A 7 -10.98 7.33 -5.77
N SER A 8 -11.79 6.89 -6.73
CA SER A 8 -12.47 5.60 -6.66
C SER A 8 -11.49 4.43 -6.75
N LEU A 9 -11.91 3.23 -6.33
CA LEU A 9 -11.15 2.00 -6.54
C LEU A 9 -10.88 1.76 -8.03
N ARG A 10 -11.84 2.11 -8.90
CA ARG A 10 -11.73 1.95 -10.34
C ARG A 10 -10.59 2.81 -10.89
N GLU A 11 -10.57 4.10 -10.56
CA GLU A 11 -9.50 5.01 -10.99
C GLU A 11 -8.13 4.58 -10.46
N ALA A 12 -8.06 4.16 -9.19
CA ALA A 12 -6.81 3.68 -8.61
C ALA A 12 -6.29 2.41 -9.30
N ASN A 13 -7.17 1.46 -9.61
CA ASN A 13 -6.80 0.28 -10.37
C ASN A 13 -6.38 0.61 -11.81
N GLU A 14 -7.06 1.55 -12.47
CA GLU A 14 -6.70 2.00 -13.82
C GLU A 14 -5.32 2.64 -13.85
N PHE A 15 -5.00 3.52 -12.88
CA PHE A 15 -3.68 4.11 -12.74
C PHE A 15 -2.63 3.02 -12.51
N ALA A 16 -2.83 2.15 -11.52
CA ALA A 16 -1.89 1.08 -11.21
C ALA A 16 -1.67 0.12 -12.40
N ARG A 17 -2.69 -0.17 -13.21
CA ARG A 17 -2.56 -1.02 -14.40
C ARG A 17 -1.65 -0.40 -15.46
N ARG A 18 -1.66 0.94 -15.60
CA ARG A 18 -0.80 1.65 -16.57
C ARG A 18 0.67 1.66 -16.13
N HIS A 19 0.93 1.66 -14.82
CA HIS A 19 2.27 1.86 -14.25
C HIS A 19 2.92 0.59 -13.65
N HIS A 20 2.15 -0.45 -13.29
CA HIS A 20 2.67 -1.76 -12.86
C HIS A 20 2.25 -2.87 -13.82
N ARG A 21 3.21 -3.55 -14.42
CA ARG A 21 3.00 -4.49 -15.54
C ARG A 21 2.45 -5.88 -15.17
N HIS A 22 2.29 -6.22 -13.89
CA HIS A 22 2.04 -7.63 -13.50
C HIS A 22 0.92 -7.86 -12.47
N HIS A 23 0.29 -6.79 -11.95
CA HIS A 23 -0.66 -6.96 -10.87
C HIS A 23 -2.11 -6.90 -11.37
N LYS A 24 -2.91 -7.90 -10.99
CA LYS A 24 -4.36 -7.88 -11.15
C LYS A 24 -5.00 -6.73 -10.36
N PRO A 25 -6.15 -6.20 -10.82
CA PRO A 25 -6.87 -5.17 -10.10
C PRO A 25 -7.29 -5.65 -8.71
N THR A 26 -7.26 -4.74 -7.75
CA THR A 26 -7.77 -4.98 -6.40
C THR A 26 -9.29 -4.99 -6.45
N VAL A 27 -9.92 -6.06 -5.93
CA VAL A 27 -11.38 -6.29 -6.03
C VAL A 27 -12.18 -5.52 -4.97
N GLY A 28 -11.57 -5.16 -3.85
CA GLY A 28 -12.22 -4.37 -2.80
C GLY A 28 -11.22 -3.55 -1.98
N HIS A 29 -11.70 -2.46 -1.40
CA HIS A 29 -10.89 -1.58 -0.55
C HIS A 29 -11.71 -1.01 0.60
N LYS A 30 -11.04 -0.39 1.57
CA LYS A 30 -11.68 0.50 2.55
C LYS A 30 -11.77 1.91 1.98
N PHE A 31 -10.68 2.37 1.37
CA PHE A 31 -10.61 3.64 0.66
C PHE A 31 -9.40 3.65 -0.29
N SER A 32 -9.39 4.64 -1.19
CA SER A 32 -8.25 4.95 -2.05
C SER A 32 -7.97 6.44 -2.03
N ILE A 33 -6.69 6.80 -2.17
CA ILE A 33 -6.22 8.19 -2.17
C ILE A 33 -5.36 8.39 -3.40
N GLY A 34 -5.59 9.49 -4.13
CA GLY A 34 -4.72 9.94 -5.22
C GLY A 34 -3.81 11.08 -4.77
N VAL A 35 -2.71 11.25 -5.50
CA VAL A 35 -1.90 12.47 -5.46
C VAL A 35 -1.80 13.00 -6.88
N GLN A 36 -2.03 14.30 -7.05
CA GLN A 36 -1.87 15.00 -8.30
C GLN A 36 -0.61 15.85 -8.30
N GLU A 37 0.02 15.97 -9.45
CA GLU A 37 1.03 16.97 -9.77
C GLU A 37 0.49 17.82 -10.92
N ASP A 38 0.33 19.12 -10.67
CA ASP A 38 -0.12 20.11 -11.66
C ASP A 38 -1.41 19.70 -12.40
N GLY A 39 -2.38 19.21 -11.61
CA GLY A 39 -3.71 18.80 -12.09
C GLY A 39 -3.77 17.38 -12.70
N ARG A 40 -2.62 16.71 -12.88
CA ARG A 40 -2.55 15.33 -13.39
C ARG A 40 -2.34 14.34 -12.26
N LEU A 41 -3.05 13.22 -12.27
CA LEU A 41 -2.82 12.14 -11.33
C LEU A 41 -1.39 11.58 -11.49
N ALA A 42 -0.62 11.60 -10.40
CA ALA A 42 0.78 11.21 -10.32
C ALA A 42 1.00 9.97 -9.44
N GLY A 43 -0.01 9.58 -8.66
CA GLY A 43 0.06 8.35 -7.87
C GLY A 43 -1.24 8.02 -7.14
N VAL A 44 -1.33 6.79 -6.68
CA VAL A 44 -2.48 6.25 -5.94
C VAL A 44 -2.04 5.31 -4.83
N ALA A 45 -2.80 5.31 -3.74
CA ALA A 45 -2.75 4.30 -2.69
C ALA A 45 -4.12 3.62 -2.54
N ILE A 46 -4.13 2.30 -2.49
CA ILE A 46 -5.30 1.47 -2.22
C ILE A 46 -5.11 0.84 -0.85
N CYS A 47 -6.01 1.16 0.07
CA CYS A 47 -5.95 0.71 1.46
C CYS A 47 -7.13 -0.20 1.77
N GLY A 48 -6.87 -1.31 2.45
CA GLY A 48 -7.86 -2.35 2.68
C GLY A 48 -7.53 -3.25 3.86
N ARG A 49 -8.27 -4.34 3.96
CA ARG A 49 -7.99 -5.38 4.96
C ARG A 49 -6.61 -6.00 4.67
N PRO A 50 -5.89 -6.46 5.70
CA PRO A 50 -4.66 -7.20 5.52
C PRO A 50 -4.90 -8.45 4.67
N VAL A 51 -4.00 -8.74 3.72
CA VAL A 51 -4.14 -9.97 2.94
C VAL A 51 -3.77 -11.20 3.77
N SER A 52 -2.91 -11.03 4.77
CA SER A 52 -2.64 -12.05 5.78
C SER A 52 -3.81 -12.14 6.76
N ARG A 53 -4.49 -13.28 6.78
CA ARG A 53 -5.60 -13.58 7.72
C ARG A 53 -5.19 -13.42 9.20
N PHE A 54 -3.92 -13.65 9.51
CA PHE A 54 -3.40 -13.55 10.88
C PHE A 54 -3.30 -12.11 11.37
N LEU A 55 -3.29 -11.15 10.44
CA LEU A 55 -3.21 -9.72 10.76
C LEU A 55 -4.56 -9.03 10.59
N ASP A 56 -5.56 -9.71 10.04
CA ASP A 56 -6.89 -9.18 9.78
C ASP A 56 -7.78 -9.24 11.03
N ASP A 57 -7.34 -8.51 12.06
CA ASP A 57 -7.91 -8.44 13.42
C ASP A 57 -9.01 -7.36 13.58
N GLY A 58 -9.40 -6.72 12.48
CA GLY A 58 -10.36 -5.61 12.47
C GLY A 58 -9.79 -4.23 12.84
N TYR A 59 -8.57 -4.17 13.40
CA TYR A 59 -7.90 -2.92 13.81
C TYR A 59 -6.60 -2.63 13.03
N THR A 60 -6.28 -3.49 12.07
CA THR A 60 -5.12 -3.37 11.18
C THR A 60 -5.57 -2.97 9.79
N LEU A 61 -5.01 -1.89 9.26
CA LEU A 61 -5.14 -1.51 7.87
C LEU A 61 -3.89 -1.93 7.09
N GLU A 62 -4.05 -2.36 5.84
CA GLU A 62 -2.92 -2.57 4.93
C GLU A 62 -2.99 -1.57 3.77
N VAL A 63 -1.86 -0.93 3.45
CA VAL A 63 -1.68 -0.29 2.13
C VAL A 63 -1.39 -1.41 1.13
N ASN A 64 -2.45 -2.02 0.59
CA ASN A 64 -2.32 -3.20 -0.27
C ASN A 64 -1.57 -2.88 -1.57
N ARG A 65 -1.66 -1.63 -2.03
CA ARG A 65 -1.01 -1.16 -3.24
C ARG A 65 -0.74 0.32 -3.16
N LEU A 66 0.49 0.71 -3.48
CA LEU A 66 0.85 2.09 -3.74
C LEU A 66 1.61 2.14 -5.06
N CYS A 67 1.21 3.04 -5.95
CA CYS A 67 1.80 3.21 -7.26
C CYS A 67 1.97 4.69 -7.55
N THR A 68 3.13 5.09 -8.07
CA THR A 68 3.37 6.45 -8.57
C THR A 68 4.01 6.39 -9.95
N ASP A 69 3.99 7.51 -10.68
CA ASP A 69 4.70 7.68 -11.95
C ASP A 69 6.16 8.12 -11.78
N GLY A 70 6.64 8.18 -10.54
CA GLY A 70 7.98 8.66 -10.19
C GLY A 70 8.03 10.11 -9.69
N ALA A 71 6.91 10.83 -9.66
CA ALA A 71 6.86 12.19 -9.12
C ALA A 71 7.48 12.29 -7.71
N ARG A 72 8.36 13.27 -7.53
CA ARG A 72 9.13 13.45 -6.29
C ARG A 72 8.18 13.70 -5.12
N ASN A 73 8.37 13.01 -4.00
CA ASN A 73 7.55 13.06 -2.78
C ASN A 73 6.13 12.49 -2.88
N ALA A 74 5.65 12.07 -4.07
CA ALA A 74 4.32 11.48 -4.21
C ALA A 74 4.12 10.24 -3.32
N CYS A 75 5.12 9.36 -3.27
CA CYS A 75 5.06 8.10 -2.52
C CYS A 75 4.94 8.33 -1.00
N SER A 76 5.80 9.17 -0.42
CA SER A 76 5.74 9.52 1.01
C SER A 76 4.47 10.32 1.36
N MET A 77 4.02 11.20 0.47
CA MET A 77 2.76 11.95 0.67
C MET A 77 1.55 11.00 0.76
N LEU A 78 1.49 9.99 -0.11
CA LEU A 78 0.45 8.97 -0.09
C LEU A 78 0.49 8.10 1.17
N TYR A 79 1.68 7.64 1.60
CA TYR A 79 1.83 6.91 2.86
C TYR A 79 1.39 7.75 4.06
N GLY A 80 1.81 9.02 4.12
CA GLY A 80 1.39 9.95 5.16
C GLY A 80 -0.12 10.18 5.17
N ALA A 81 -0.75 10.30 4.00
CA ALA A 81 -2.19 10.43 3.87
C ALA A 81 -2.94 9.19 4.35
N ALA A 82 -2.46 7.99 3.96
CA ALA A 82 -3.03 6.72 4.41
C ALA A 82 -2.96 6.57 5.94
N VAL A 83 -1.84 6.96 6.55
CA VAL A 83 -1.67 6.99 8.01
C VAL A 83 -2.71 7.90 8.69
N ARG A 84 -2.91 9.13 8.17
CA ARG A 84 -3.89 10.07 8.73
C ARG A 84 -5.31 9.53 8.59
N ALA A 85 -5.67 9.00 7.42
CA ALA A 85 -6.99 8.40 7.19
C ALA A 85 -7.21 7.18 8.10
N ALA A 86 -6.22 6.30 8.23
CA ALA A 86 -6.29 5.14 9.11
C ALA A 86 -6.52 5.54 10.58
N ARG A 87 -5.80 6.55 11.06
CA ARG A 87 -5.97 7.07 12.42
C ARG A 87 -7.38 7.64 12.61
N ALA A 88 -7.87 8.46 11.69
CA ALA A 88 -9.20 9.06 11.75
C ALA A 88 -10.33 8.01 11.77
N MET A 89 -10.10 6.84 11.15
CA MET A 89 -11.04 5.72 11.15
C MET A 89 -10.92 4.79 12.37
N GLY A 90 -10.00 5.06 13.31
CA GLY A 90 -9.82 4.27 14.52
C GLY A 90 -8.96 3.00 14.37
N TYR A 91 -8.22 2.84 13.27
CA TYR A 91 -7.24 1.76 13.17
C TYR A 91 -6.10 1.96 14.16
N LYS A 92 -5.61 0.85 14.74
CA LYS A 92 -4.51 0.86 15.74
C LYS A 92 -3.13 0.69 15.11
N ARG A 93 -3.09 0.14 13.89
CA ARG A 93 -1.85 0.01 13.12
C ARG A 93 -2.13 -0.02 11.63
N ILE A 94 -1.14 0.43 10.86
CA ILE A 94 -1.12 0.32 9.41
C ILE A 94 0.14 -0.44 8.99
N ILE A 95 -0.01 -1.35 8.03
CA ILE A 95 1.09 -2.15 7.50
C ILE A 95 1.20 -2.01 5.98
N THR A 96 2.37 -2.35 5.44
CA THR A 96 2.57 -2.61 4.02
C THR A 96 3.71 -3.60 3.82
N TYR A 97 3.89 -4.04 2.58
CA TYR A 97 5.00 -4.88 2.16
C TYR A 97 5.68 -4.28 0.94
N ILE A 98 7.00 -4.30 0.94
CA ILE A 98 7.84 -4.01 -0.23
C ILE A 98 8.78 -5.19 -0.46
N LEU A 99 9.31 -5.33 -1.67
CA LEU A 99 10.35 -6.30 -1.97
C LEU A 99 11.58 -6.01 -1.11
N ASP A 100 12.34 -7.04 -0.74
CA ASP A 100 13.58 -6.89 0.01
C ASP A 100 14.67 -6.10 -0.74
N SER A 101 14.59 -6.01 -2.07
CA SER A 101 15.45 -5.16 -2.90
C SER A 101 15.05 -3.69 -2.89
N GLU A 102 13.88 -3.34 -2.37
CA GLU A 102 13.43 -1.95 -2.30
C GLU A 102 13.94 -1.28 -1.01
N CYS A 103 14.47 -0.06 -1.09
CA CYS A 103 15.16 0.59 0.03
C CYS A 103 14.23 1.08 1.17
N GLY A 104 12.92 1.19 0.91
CA GLY A 104 11.93 1.67 1.89
C GLY A 104 12.09 3.13 2.33
N ALA A 105 12.81 3.97 1.57
CA ALA A 105 13.07 5.37 1.95
C ALA A 105 11.78 6.18 2.22
N SER A 106 10.76 6.05 1.35
CA SER A 106 9.47 6.72 1.54
C SER A 106 8.69 6.22 2.76
N LEU A 107 8.89 4.95 3.15
CA LEU A 107 8.29 4.36 4.35
C LEU A 107 8.93 4.92 5.62
N LYS A 108 10.26 4.99 5.66
CA LYS A 108 11.01 5.64 6.75
C LYS A 108 10.60 7.10 6.90
N ALA A 109 10.54 7.85 5.80
CA ALA A 109 10.08 9.25 5.79
C ALA A 109 8.64 9.41 6.30
N SER A 110 7.82 8.37 6.16
CA SER A 110 6.43 8.34 6.64
C SER A 110 6.30 7.77 8.06
N GLY A 111 7.40 7.47 8.73
CA GLY A 111 7.45 6.95 10.11
C GLY A 111 7.05 5.48 10.26
N PHE A 112 7.21 4.67 9.22
CA PHE A 112 7.09 3.21 9.31
C PHE A 112 8.41 2.60 9.80
N VAL A 113 8.28 1.50 10.54
CA VAL A 113 9.37 0.65 11.03
C VAL A 113 9.36 -0.66 10.26
N CYS A 114 10.53 -1.14 9.83
CA CYS A 114 10.67 -2.45 9.19
C CYS A 114 10.70 -3.54 10.27
N GLU A 115 9.77 -4.49 10.22
CA GLU A 115 9.72 -5.66 11.11
C GLU A 115 10.52 -6.87 10.56
N GLY A 116 11.20 -6.68 9.42
CA GLY A 116 12.03 -7.70 8.78
C GLY A 116 11.31 -8.50 7.69
N PRO A 117 11.93 -9.61 7.24
CA PRO A 117 11.39 -10.48 6.20
C PRO A 117 10.01 -11.02 6.57
N ALA A 118 9.09 -11.00 5.61
CA ALA A 118 7.73 -11.48 5.80
C ALA A 118 7.17 -12.13 4.54
N GLY A 119 6.29 -13.11 4.75
CA GLY A 119 5.77 -13.96 3.68
C GLY A 119 6.78 -15.04 3.29
N GLY A 120 6.73 -15.44 2.03
CA GLY A 120 7.70 -16.35 1.42
C GLY A 120 7.95 -15.92 -0.02
N LEU A 121 8.79 -16.67 -0.73
CA LEU A 121 9.12 -16.41 -2.14
C LEU A 121 7.90 -16.42 -3.06
N GLU A 122 6.86 -17.16 -2.69
CA GLU A 122 5.60 -17.22 -3.43
C GLU A 122 4.43 -17.48 -2.49
N TRP A 123 3.21 -17.21 -2.98
CA TRP A 123 1.98 -17.53 -2.28
C TRP A 123 1.81 -19.05 -2.22
N THR A 124 1.53 -19.58 -1.02
CA THR A 124 1.29 -21.01 -0.80
C THR A 124 -0.18 -21.29 -0.42
N GLY A 125 -0.58 -22.56 -0.49
CA GLY A 125 -1.91 -23.03 -0.09
C GLY A 125 -3.01 -22.90 -1.15
N ARG A 126 -4.25 -23.27 -0.79
CA ARG A 126 -5.39 -23.41 -1.73
C ARG A 126 -5.75 -22.13 -2.51
N ARG A 127 -5.39 -20.95 -2.01
CA ARG A 127 -5.66 -19.65 -2.64
C ARG A 127 -4.47 -19.09 -3.43
N ARG A 128 -3.42 -19.89 -3.65
CA ARG A 128 -2.28 -19.51 -4.48
C ARG A 128 -2.78 -19.08 -5.88
N PRO A 129 -2.26 -17.98 -6.47
CA PRO A 129 -2.53 -17.63 -7.85
C PRO A 129 -2.15 -18.76 -8.81
N ARG A 130 -3.04 -19.10 -9.75
CA ARG A 130 -2.74 -20.10 -10.80
C ARG A 130 -1.62 -19.65 -11.75
N ASP A 131 -1.48 -18.35 -11.93
CA ASP A 131 -0.44 -17.74 -12.76
C ASP A 131 0.77 -17.38 -11.87
N SER A 132 1.90 -18.04 -12.13
CA SER A 132 3.16 -17.82 -11.42
C SER A 132 3.84 -16.49 -11.75
N GLY A 133 3.47 -15.83 -12.86
CA GLY A 133 4.01 -14.52 -13.26
C GLY A 133 3.33 -13.32 -12.58
N GLN A 134 2.26 -13.56 -11.82
CA GLN A 134 1.47 -12.49 -11.19
C GLN A 134 2.26 -11.72 -10.10
N TYR A 135 3.27 -12.36 -9.50
CA TYR A 135 4.11 -11.75 -8.47
C TYR A 135 5.56 -12.17 -8.63
N PRO A 136 6.53 -11.28 -8.40
CA PRO A 136 7.94 -11.66 -8.42
C PRO A 136 8.22 -12.71 -7.35
N ARG A 137 9.05 -13.70 -7.70
CA ARG A 137 9.55 -14.73 -6.77
C ARG A 137 10.65 -14.16 -5.89
N GLN A 138 10.27 -13.29 -4.96
CA GLN A 138 11.20 -12.54 -4.16
C GLN A 138 10.64 -12.32 -2.75
N MET A 139 11.54 -12.31 -1.76
CA MET A 139 11.16 -12.02 -0.39
C MET A 139 10.67 -10.58 -0.25
N LYS A 140 9.83 -10.39 0.74
CA LYS A 140 9.31 -9.07 1.10
C LYS A 140 9.75 -8.72 2.50
N THR A 141 9.80 -7.44 2.79
CA THR A 141 9.88 -6.93 4.16
C THR A 141 8.53 -6.36 4.56
N ARG A 142 8.12 -6.63 5.81
CA ARG A 142 6.91 -6.02 6.37
C ARG A 142 7.26 -4.73 7.07
N TRP A 143 6.46 -3.69 6.82
CA TRP A 143 6.61 -2.39 7.43
C TRP A 143 5.36 -2.05 8.20
N VAL A 144 5.53 -1.52 9.41
CA VAL A 144 4.44 -1.20 10.33
C VAL A 144 4.55 0.24 10.81
N LYS A 145 3.41 0.89 11.02
CA LYS A 145 3.30 2.08 11.85
C LYS A 145 2.18 1.88 12.86
N ILE A 146 2.54 1.99 14.14
CA ILE A 146 1.56 1.96 15.23
C ILE A 146 0.87 3.33 15.29
N LEU A 147 -0.46 3.29 15.29
CA LEU A 147 -1.32 4.47 15.33
C LEU A 147 -1.82 4.59 16.76
N ARG A 148 -1.01 5.23 17.62
CA ARG A 148 -1.49 5.66 18.93
C ARG A 148 -2.56 6.72 18.73
N GLN A 149 -3.67 6.60 19.47
CA GLN A 149 -4.53 7.75 19.71
C GLN A 149 -3.77 8.63 20.71
N GLU A 150 -3.70 9.93 20.43
CA GLU A 150 -3.41 10.89 21.49
C GLU A 150 -4.69 10.92 22.32
N ASP A 151 -4.58 10.55 23.60
CA ASP A 151 -5.67 10.66 24.58
C ASP A 151 -6.03 12.13 24.82
#